data_AF-H8ZAG5-F1
#
_entry.id   AF-H8ZAG5-F1
#
_cell.length_a   1.000
_cell.length_b   1.000
_cell.length_c   1.000
_cell.angle_alpha   90.00
_cell.angle_beta   90.00
_cell.angle_gamma   90.00
#
_symmetry.space_group_name_H-M   'P 1'
#
loop_
_entity.id
_entity.type
_entity.pdbx_description
1 polymer ?
#
loop_
_entity_poly.entity_id
_entity_poly.type
_entity_poly.pdbx_seq_one_letter_code
_entity_poly.pdbx_strand_id
1 'polypeptide(L)'
;MESVFMNFEGDRIEKLSEIAGICKSETGFVGNLFATYIDYEIRKLSWDNKEFMMAQVRKTTENNFTDINRLLLIQKISDLDYKAELIDYSIIRSMNQELSPEHPIVRFTSNILGSTELDNPRIQREVLPSITFAGLLNKNGSSRSYPNITRIHDANMNAIKYYRLVEYVLECDISTFIVWIKYCIDNLCSYSEEGIYELFDYLVVEQVGEYIFKDQNMHYANAVDEAIAQSYPDKKDLILNHLHCRWFMYLISQKTPNIELVKANFDAIQNSNHIPNNFRHYNDKEKIFQALTELKDQLCTSEDSIAKFDELIRGYKPDSTTP
;
A
#
# COMPACT_ATOMS: atom_id res chain seq x y z
N MET A 1 18.57 -2.52 37.62
CA MET A 1 19.70 -2.50 36.66
C MET A 1 19.33 -1.80 35.34
N GLU A 2 18.16 -1.13 35.27
CA GLU A 2 17.68 -0.42 34.09
C GLU A 2 18.09 1.07 34.01
N SER A 3 18.66 1.66 35.07
CA SER A 3 18.99 3.10 35.08
C SER A 3 20.38 3.46 34.52
N VAL A 4 21.29 2.50 34.36
CA VAL A 4 22.66 2.76 33.88
C VAL A 4 22.74 2.69 32.35
N PHE A 5 21.95 1.82 31.71
CA PHE A 5 21.90 1.69 30.26
C PHE A 5 21.24 2.90 29.58
N MET A 6 20.13 3.43 30.15
CA MET A 6 19.46 4.63 29.62
C MET A 6 20.34 5.90 29.70
N ASN A 7 21.13 6.05 30.77
CA ASN A 7 22.04 7.19 30.90
C ASN A 7 23.19 7.13 29.88
N PHE A 8 23.66 5.93 29.52
CA PHE A 8 24.79 5.78 28.58
C PHE A 8 24.40 6.08 27.12
N GLU A 9 23.16 5.81 26.73
CA GLU A 9 22.64 6.16 25.41
C GLU A 9 22.37 7.67 25.30
N GLY A 10 21.80 8.29 26.34
CA GLY A 10 21.62 9.74 26.41
C GLY A 10 22.94 10.51 26.27
N ASP A 11 23.96 10.13 27.05
CA ASP A 11 25.28 10.77 27.01
C ASP A 11 25.99 10.63 25.65
N ARG A 12 25.72 9.53 24.92
CA ARG A 12 26.27 9.31 23.56
C ARG A 12 25.55 10.17 22.53
N ILE A 13 24.22 10.26 22.60
CA ILE A 13 23.42 11.09 21.69
C ILE A 13 23.78 12.57 21.86
N GLU A 14 23.96 13.04 23.09
CA GLU A 14 24.34 14.42 23.38
C GLU A 14 25.70 14.78 22.77
N LYS A 15 26.72 13.95 23.00
CA LYS A 15 28.07 14.15 22.43
C LYS A 15 28.08 14.11 20.91
N LEU A 16 27.37 13.16 20.30
CA LEU A 16 27.26 13.09 18.84
C LEU A 16 26.55 14.32 18.28
N SER A 17 25.51 14.81 18.97
CA SER A 17 24.77 16.01 18.56
C SER A 17 25.64 17.27 18.61
N GLU A 18 26.49 17.40 19.63
CA GLU A 18 27.46 18.51 19.74
C GLU A 18 28.46 18.49 18.56
N ILE A 19 29.04 17.32 18.26
CA ILE A 19 29.97 17.16 17.12
C ILE A 19 29.27 17.49 15.80
N ALA A 20 28.04 17.00 15.59
CA ALA A 20 27.25 17.33 14.40
C ALA A 20 27.00 18.85 14.28
N GLY A 21 26.74 19.53 15.39
CA GLY A 21 26.58 20.99 15.46
C GLY A 21 27.83 21.74 15.02
N ILE A 22 29.01 21.33 15.51
CA ILE A 22 30.31 21.89 15.10
C ILE A 22 30.52 21.69 13.60
N CYS A 23 30.31 20.48 13.10
CA CYS A 23 30.49 20.16 11.69
C CYS A 23 29.51 20.91 10.75
N LYS A 24 28.28 21.23 11.21
CA LYS A 24 27.30 22.06 10.47
C LYS A 24 27.71 23.53 10.38
N SER A 25 28.44 24.03 11.38
CA SER A 25 28.92 25.42 11.40
C SER A 25 30.04 25.68 10.39
N GLU A 26 30.71 24.62 9.93
CA GLU A 26 31.62 24.70 8.79
C GLU A 26 30.82 24.73 7.48
N THR A 27 30.93 25.79 6.69
CA THR A 27 30.29 25.92 5.37
C THR A 27 30.83 24.95 4.31
N GLY A 28 31.70 24.01 4.70
CA GLY A 28 32.35 23.05 3.82
C GLY A 28 31.48 21.82 3.55
N PHE A 29 31.60 21.29 2.33
CA PHE A 29 30.92 20.05 1.91
C PHE A 29 31.23 18.88 2.86
N VAL A 30 32.50 18.73 3.26
CA VAL A 30 32.96 17.64 4.13
C VAL A 30 32.34 17.74 5.53
N GLY A 31 32.33 18.93 6.14
CA GLY A 31 31.69 19.15 7.45
C GLY A 31 30.19 18.82 7.42
N ASN A 32 29.49 19.28 6.39
CA ASN A 32 28.06 18.97 6.21
C ASN A 32 27.80 17.47 5.97
N LEU A 33 28.69 16.78 5.25
CA LEU A 33 28.60 15.34 5.04
C LEU A 33 28.81 14.57 6.36
N PHE A 34 29.81 14.95 7.15
CA PHE A 34 30.05 14.35 8.48
C PHE A 34 28.87 14.58 9.41
N ALA A 35 28.33 15.79 9.46
CA ALA A 35 27.17 16.07 10.29
C ALA A 35 25.95 15.24 9.88
N THR A 36 25.71 15.10 8.57
CA THR A 36 24.60 14.28 8.06
C THR A 36 24.77 12.81 8.44
N TYR A 37 26.00 12.29 8.39
CA TYR A 37 26.30 10.93 8.81
C TYR A 37 26.12 10.74 10.32
N ILE A 38 26.56 11.69 11.15
CA ILE A 38 26.37 11.64 12.60
C ILE A 38 24.87 11.68 12.93
N ASP A 39 24.11 12.57 12.30
CA ASP A 39 22.67 12.64 12.49
C ASP A 39 21.99 11.29 12.13
N TYR A 40 22.49 10.58 11.11
CA TYR A 40 22.01 9.25 10.75
C TYR A 40 22.34 8.19 11.82
N GLU A 41 23.57 8.17 12.33
CA GLU A 41 23.95 7.23 13.40
C GLU A 41 23.17 7.50 14.69
N ILE A 42 22.86 8.75 15.00
CA ILE A 42 21.95 9.10 16.12
C ILE A 42 20.55 8.54 15.87
N ARG A 43 19.99 8.74 14.66
CA ARG A 43 18.61 8.26 14.33
C ARG A 43 18.47 6.74 14.41
N LYS A 44 19.52 5.97 14.10
CA LYS A 44 19.49 4.50 14.29
C LYS A 44 19.23 4.10 15.74
N LEU A 45 19.68 4.91 16.70
CA LEU A 45 19.49 4.65 18.12
C LEU A 45 18.08 5.00 18.60
N SER A 46 17.36 5.88 17.88
CA SER A 46 16.02 6.37 18.25
C SER A 46 14.86 5.70 17.50
N TRP A 47 15.12 4.60 16.79
CA TRP A 47 14.16 3.69 16.13
C TRP A 47 13.28 4.21 14.97
N ASP A 48 13.49 5.43 14.45
CA ASP A 48 12.58 5.97 13.42
C ASP A 48 13.29 6.42 12.12
N ASN A 49 13.94 5.49 11.44
CA ASN A 49 14.58 5.77 10.15
C ASN A 49 13.60 5.76 8.96
N LYS A 50 12.52 4.97 9.06
CA LYS A 50 11.51 4.82 7.99
C LYS A 50 10.63 6.06 7.90
N GLU A 51 10.02 6.52 8.99
CA GLU A 51 9.17 7.72 8.94
C GLU A 51 9.99 8.96 8.61
N PHE A 52 11.22 9.05 9.10
CA PHE A 52 12.12 10.14 8.72
C PHE A 52 12.40 10.17 7.21
N MET A 53 12.72 9.03 6.61
CA MET A 53 12.92 8.92 5.15
C MET A 53 11.66 9.35 4.41
N MET A 54 10.51 8.82 4.81
CA MET A 54 9.21 9.14 4.21
C MET A 54 8.90 10.64 4.32
N ALA A 55 9.17 11.26 5.46
CA ALA A 55 9.02 12.70 5.64
C ALA A 55 9.95 13.52 4.72
N GLN A 56 11.19 13.08 4.50
CA GLN A 56 12.09 13.77 3.56
C GLN A 56 11.65 13.61 2.10
N VAL A 57 11.17 12.42 1.70
CA VAL A 57 10.62 12.22 0.35
C VAL A 57 9.38 13.08 0.16
N ARG A 58 8.45 13.11 1.12
CA ARG A 58 7.27 13.99 1.08
C ARG A 58 7.66 15.45 0.89
N LYS A 59 8.60 15.97 1.69
CA LYS A 59 9.12 17.33 1.55
C LYS A 59 9.72 17.58 0.15
N THR A 60 10.36 16.57 -0.43
CA THR A 60 10.94 16.63 -1.77
C THR A 60 9.86 16.62 -2.86
N THR A 61 8.79 15.86 -2.69
CA THR A 61 7.65 15.90 -3.61
C THR A 61 6.96 17.26 -3.56
N GLU A 62 6.73 17.79 -2.35
CA GLU A 62 6.11 19.11 -2.13
C GLU A 62 6.96 20.28 -2.66
N ASN A 63 8.28 20.12 -2.77
CA ASN A 63 9.19 21.11 -3.34
C ASN A 63 9.48 20.92 -4.84
N ASN A 64 8.64 20.16 -5.55
CA ASN A 64 8.79 19.81 -6.96
C ASN A 64 10.16 19.21 -7.30
N PHE A 65 10.68 18.38 -6.39
CA PHE A 65 11.91 17.61 -6.56
C PHE A 65 13.19 18.45 -6.71
N THR A 66 13.17 19.71 -6.27
CA THR A 66 14.31 20.66 -6.44
C THR A 66 15.60 20.15 -5.80
N ASP A 67 15.49 19.47 -4.64
CA ASP A 67 16.64 18.98 -3.84
C ASP A 67 16.70 17.45 -3.74
N ILE A 68 16.20 16.74 -4.75
CA ILE A 68 16.01 15.28 -4.70
C ILE A 68 17.28 14.48 -4.37
N ASN A 69 18.46 14.97 -4.79
CA ASN A 69 19.72 14.31 -4.51
C ASN A 69 20.08 14.27 -3.01
N ARG A 70 19.51 15.15 -2.18
CA ARG A 70 19.67 15.10 -0.72
C ARG A 70 19.17 13.79 -0.13
N LEU A 71 18.21 13.14 -0.78
CA LEU A 71 17.69 11.84 -0.35
C LEU A 71 18.78 10.75 -0.36
N LEU A 72 19.82 10.86 -1.20
CA LEU A 72 20.95 9.91 -1.22
C LEU A 72 21.80 9.96 0.07
N LEU A 73 21.65 11.00 0.88
CA LEU A 73 22.45 11.26 2.08
C LEU A 73 21.72 10.93 3.38
N ILE A 74 20.42 10.56 3.34
CA ILE A 74 19.62 10.31 4.55
C ILE A 74 20.08 9.05 5.28
N GLN A 75 20.40 8.01 4.50
CA GLN A 75 20.93 6.74 4.98
C GLN A 75 21.99 6.23 4.01
N LYS A 76 22.55 5.05 4.32
CA LYS A 76 23.61 4.43 3.51
C LYS A 76 23.05 3.96 2.16
N ILE A 77 23.29 4.72 1.09
CA ILE A 77 22.79 4.39 -0.27
C ILE A 77 23.28 3.05 -0.83
N SER A 78 24.36 2.46 -0.28
CA SER A 78 24.80 1.12 -0.68
C SER A 78 23.89 0.00 -0.17
N ASP A 79 23.01 0.29 0.78
CA ASP A 79 22.07 -0.65 1.38
C ASP A 79 20.91 -0.92 0.41
N LEU A 80 20.63 -2.19 0.12
CA LEU A 80 19.62 -2.59 -0.85
C LEU A 80 18.20 -2.31 -0.34
N ASP A 81 17.95 -2.53 0.95
CA ASP A 81 16.64 -2.28 1.56
C ASP A 81 16.33 -0.79 1.49
N TYR A 82 17.30 0.06 1.83
CA TYR A 82 17.16 1.51 1.73
C TYR A 82 16.91 1.97 0.28
N LYS A 83 17.65 1.43 -0.69
CA LYS A 83 17.41 1.74 -2.12
C LYS A 83 15.99 1.37 -2.52
N ALA A 84 15.52 0.18 -2.14
CA ALA A 84 14.18 -0.28 -2.44
C ALA A 84 13.12 0.61 -1.79
N GLU A 85 13.29 1.00 -0.51
CA GLU A 85 12.31 1.84 0.21
C GLU A 85 12.22 3.22 -0.43
N LEU A 86 13.38 3.78 -0.74
CA LEU A 86 13.49 5.10 -1.35
C LEU A 86 12.85 5.12 -2.73
N ILE A 87 13.08 4.10 -3.56
CA ILE A 87 12.42 3.96 -4.87
C ILE A 87 10.91 3.80 -4.67
N ASP A 88 10.49 2.88 -3.81
CA ASP A 88 9.08 2.55 -3.63
C ASP A 88 8.25 3.76 -3.20
N TYR A 89 8.69 4.44 -2.16
CA TYR A 89 7.97 5.59 -1.64
C TYR A 89 7.99 6.78 -2.61
N SER A 90 9.12 7.01 -3.28
CA SER A 90 9.27 8.08 -4.28
C SER A 90 8.34 7.91 -5.48
N ILE A 91 8.24 6.69 -6.00
CA ILE A 91 7.41 6.38 -7.16
C ILE A 91 5.94 6.40 -6.78
N ILE A 92 5.54 5.78 -5.66
CA ILE A 92 4.14 5.78 -5.22
C ILE A 92 3.61 7.19 -5.01
N ARG A 93 4.38 8.08 -4.36
CA ARG A 93 3.97 9.48 -4.18
C ARG A 93 3.81 10.28 -5.46
N SER A 94 4.37 9.79 -6.57
CA SER A 94 4.38 10.49 -7.85
C SER A 94 3.57 9.77 -8.93
N MET A 95 2.95 8.62 -8.62
CA MET A 95 2.32 7.77 -9.63
C MET A 95 1.01 8.33 -10.19
N ASN A 96 0.41 9.30 -9.52
CA ASN A 96 -0.72 10.06 -10.04
C ASN A 96 -0.32 11.20 -11.00
N GLN A 97 0.99 11.39 -11.24
CA GLN A 97 1.54 12.38 -12.15
C GLN A 97 1.98 11.72 -13.47
N GLU A 98 2.10 12.51 -14.53
CA GLU A 98 2.68 12.04 -15.78
C GLU A 98 4.22 11.97 -15.67
N LEU A 99 4.74 10.75 -15.48
CA LEU A 99 6.17 10.51 -15.25
C LEU A 99 6.91 10.23 -16.56
N SER A 100 7.31 11.29 -17.27
CA SER A 100 8.17 11.20 -18.45
C SER A 100 9.60 10.76 -18.09
N PRO A 101 10.40 10.27 -19.06
CA PRO A 101 11.82 9.92 -18.84
C PRO A 101 12.66 11.07 -18.25
N GLU A 102 12.31 12.31 -18.58
CA GLU A 102 12.98 13.53 -18.14
C GLU A 102 12.54 13.98 -16.73
N HIS A 103 11.44 13.42 -16.21
CA HIS A 103 10.90 13.77 -14.91
C HIS A 103 11.96 13.55 -13.82
N PRO A 104 12.19 14.49 -12.88
CA PRO A 104 13.25 14.39 -11.88
C PRO A 104 13.23 13.08 -11.09
N ILE A 105 12.04 12.60 -10.68
CA ILE A 105 11.89 11.33 -9.96
C ILE A 105 12.31 10.12 -10.79
N VAL A 106 12.04 10.11 -12.10
CA VAL A 106 12.38 9.01 -13.00
C VAL A 106 13.89 8.96 -13.19
N ARG A 107 14.53 10.12 -13.41
CA ARG A 107 15.99 10.22 -13.51
C ARG A 107 16.67 9.81 -12.21
N PHE A 108 16.15 10.26 -11.08
CA PHE A 108 16.68 9.96 -9.75
C PHE A 108 16.63 8.45 -9.45
N THR A 109 15.45 7.85 -9.59
CA THR A 109 15.27 6.40 -9.36
C THR A 109 16.03 5.56 -10.40
N SER A 110 16.13 6.01 -11.65
CA SER A 110 16.98 5.36 -12.67
C SER A 110 18.45 5.34 -12.27
N ASN A 111 18.98 6.41 -11.66
CA ASN A 111 20.36 6.42 -11.17
C ASN A 111 20.57 5.42 -10.01
N ILE A 112 19.60 5.31 -9.10
CA ILE A 112 19.66 4.31 -8.02
C ILE A 112 19.64 2.89 -8.60
N LEU A 113 18.74 2.63 -9.54
CA LEU A 113 18.64 1.36 -10.26
C LEU A 113 19.92 1.03 -11.03
N GLY A 114 20.53 2.00 -11.70
CA GLY A 114 21.80 1.84 -12.41
C GLY A 114 22.98 1.49 -11.49
N SER A 115 22.86 1.76 -10.18
CA SER A 115 23.85 1.35 -9.17
C SER A 115 23.58 -0.04 -8.57
N THR A 116 22.64 -0.79 -9.13
CA THR A 116 22.11 -2.04 -8.59
C THR A 116 22.26 -3.19 -9.60
N GLU A 117 22.53 -4.40 -9.12
CA GLU A 117 22.74 -5.61 -9.94
C GLU A 117 21.39 -6.14 -10.49
N LEU A 118 20.83 -5.43 -11.47
CA LEU A 118 19.53 -5.76 -12.07
C LEU A 118 19.55 -7.04 -12.92
N ASP A 119 20.70 -7.64 -13.21
CA ASP A 119 20.78 -8.98 -13.81
C ASP A 119 20.38 -10.09 -12.82
N ASN A 120 20.31 -9.79 -11.53
CA ASN A 120 19.84 -10.71 -10.50
C ASN A 120 18.31 -10.61 -10.31
N PRO A 121 17.53 -11.70 -10.56
CA PRO A 121 16.09 -11.70 -10.38
C PRO A 121 15.63 -11.38 -8.96
N ARG A 122 16.40 -11.77 -7.93
CA ARG A 122 16.05 -11.48 -6.53
C ARG A 122 16.09 -9.99 -6.25
N ILE A 123 17.13 -9.32 -6.75
CA ILE A 123 17.29 -7.88 -6.62
C ILE A 123 16.19 -7.14 -7.40
N GLN A 124 15.86 -7.58 -8.63
CA GLN A 124 14.71 -7.03 -9.36
C GLN A 124 13.40 -7.13 -8.56
N ARG A 125 13.19 -8.24 -7.84
CA ARG A 125 12.01 -8.41 -6.99
C ARG A 125 11.95 -7.39 -5.86
N GLU A 126 13.08 -6.90 -5.37
CA GLU A 126 13.12 -5.92 -4.28
C GLU A 126 12.97 -4.47 -4.77
N VAL A 127 13.57 -4.10 -5.91
CA VAL A 127 13.68 -2.67 -6.32
C VAL A 127 12.74 -2.23 -7.45
N LEU A 128 12.15 -3.16 -8.21
CA LEU A 128 11.16 -2.84 -9.26
C LEU A 128 9.65 -2.85 -8.86
N PRO A 129 9.20 -3.14 -7.61
CA PRO A 129 7.79 -3.18 -7.26
C PRO A 129 7.00 -1.94 -7.68
N SER A 130 7.26 -0.80 -7.06
CA SER A 130 6.53 0.44 -7.27
C SER A 130 6.52 0.90 -8.72
N ILE A 131 7.65 0.77 -9.42
CA ILE A 131 7.78 1.12 -10.84
C ILE A 131 6.84 0.25 -11.68
N THR A 132 6.75 -1.04 -11.35
CA THR A 132 5.82 -1.96 -12.00
C THR A 132 4.39 -1.53 -11.72
N PHE A 133 4.02 -1.33 -10.45
CA PHE A 133 2.66 -0.95 -10.02
C PHE A 133 2.21 0.45 -10.47
N ALA A 134 3.15 1.35 -10.75
CA ALA A 134 2.87 2.65 -11.34
C ALA A 134 2.66 2.59 -12.87
N GLY A 135 2.66 1.39 -13.48
CA GLY A 135 2.52 1.22 -14.93
C GLY A 135 3.74 1.71 -15.72
N LEU A 136 4.86 1.99 -15.06
CA LEU A 136 6.06 2.53 -15.68
C LEU A 136 6.94 1.44 -16.30
N LEU A 137 6.53 0.17 -16.30
CA LEU A 137 7.17 -0.92 -17.04
C LEU A 137 6.13 -1.62 -17.91
N ASN A 138 6.37 -1.68 -19.23
CA ASN A 138 5.49 -2.39 -20.14
C ASN A 138 5.60 -3.91 -19.93
N LYS A 139 4.49 -4.64 -20.12
CA LYS A 139 4.44 -6.13 -20.08
C LYS A 139 5.45 -6.79 -21.05
N ASN A 140 5.84 -6.07 -22.11
CA ASN A 140 6.79 -6.50 -23.15
C ASN A 140 8.25 -6.03 -22.92
N GLY A 141 8.56 -5.46 -21.75
CA GLY A 141 9.94 -5.21 -21.32
C GLY A 141 10.58 -3.90 -21.79
N SER A 142 9.95 -3.09 -22.64
CA SER A 142 10.44 -1.75 -23.00
C SER A 142 9.50 -0.65 -22.50
N SER A 143 9.87 0.01 -21.41
CA SER A 143 9.16 1.19 -20.91
C SER A 143 9.59 2.45 -21.65
N ARG A 144 8.70 3.46 -21.72
CA ARG A 144 9.13 4.82 -22.08
C ARG A 144 10.03 5.41 -21.00
N SER A 145 9.61 5.35 -19.73
CA SER A 145 10.29 5.96 -18.59
C SER A 145 11.55 5.20 -18.14
N TYR A 146 11.61 3.88 -18.37
CA TYR A 146 12.76 3.02 -18.03
C TYR A 146 13.18 2.13 -19.21
N PRO A 147 13.75 2.70 -20.29
CA PRO A 147 13.96 2.00 -21.55
C PRO A 147 14.98 0.86 -21.48
N ASN A 148 15.89 0.89 -20.49
CA ASN A 148 16.97 -0.10 -20.35
C ASN A 148 16.69 -1.19 -19.30
N ILE A 149 15.49 -1.21 -18.70
CA ILE A 149 15.14 -2.19 -17.68
C ILE A 149 14.36 -3.34 -18.32
N THR A 150 15.04 -4.46 -18.51
CA THR A 150 14.40 -5.71 -18.94
C THR A 150 13.90 -6.48 -17.72
N ARG A 151 12.58 -6.63 -17.61
CA ARG A 151 11.95 -7.37 -16.51
C ARG A 151 12.16 -8.87 -16.65
N ILE A 152 12.69 -9.52 -15.63
CA ILE A 152 12.66 -10.98 -15.49
C ILE A 152 11.28 -11.31 -14.92
N HIS A 153 10.38 -11.79 -15.79
CA HIS A 153 9.00 -12.15 -15.41
C HIS A 153 9.02 -13.18 -14.30
N ASP A 154 8.37 -12.86 -13.17
CA ASP A 154 8.18 -13.81 -12.09
C ASP A 154 6.78 -13.68 -11.49
N ALA A 155 6.03 -14.78 -11.52
CA ALA A 155 4.72 -14.89 -10.90
C ALA A 155 4.77 -14.69 -9.36
N ASN A 156 5.95 -14.86 -8.75
CA ASN A 156 6.15 -14.68 -7.30
C ASN A 156 6.33 -13.22 -6.85
N MET A 157 6.38 -12.27 -7.78
CA MET A 157 6.38 -10.83 -7.47
C MET A 157 5.10 -10.41 -6.72
N ASN A 158 4.01 -11.14 -6.92
CA ASN A 158 2.68 -10.79 -6.42
C ASN A 158 2.66 -10.72 -4.87
N ALA A 159 3.02 -11.79 -4.15
CA ALA A 159 2.77 -11.86 -2.72
C ALA A 159 3.57 -10.87 -1.85
N ILE A 160 4.86 -10.65 -2.11
CA ILE A 160 5.75 -9.85 -1.21
C ILE A 160 5.54 -8.34 -1.41
N LYS A 161 5.03 -7.93 -2.57
CA LYS A 161 4.92 -6.51 -2.97
C LYS A 161 3.61 -5.86 -2.56
N TYR A 162 2.52 -6.62 -2.44
CA TYR A 162 1.25 -6.04 -1.98
C TYR A 162 1.42 -5.39 -0.61
N TYR A 163 2.02 -6.09 0.35
CA TYR A 163 2.04 -5.61 1.74
C TYR A 163 2.83 -4.31 1.91
N ARG A 164 4.07 -4.27 1.43
CA ARG A 164 4.92 -3.08 1.60
C ARG A 164 4.41 -1.86 0.85
N LEU A 165 3.93 -2.05 -0.38
CA LEU A 165 3.48 -0.93 -1.20
C LEU A 165 2.13 -0.40 -0.75
N VAL A 166 1.25 -1.26 -0.24
CA VAL A 166 -0.06 -0.84 0.28
C VAL A 166 0.13 0.22 1.35
N GLU A 167 1.00 0.01 2.35
CA GLU A 167 1.27 1.03 3.39
C GLU A 167 1.58 2.41 2.79
N TYR A 168 2.46 2.47 1.79
CA TYR A 168 2.84 3.72 1.13
C TYR A 168 1.71 4.32 0.29
N VAL A 169 0.89 3.49 -0.36
CA VAL A 169 -0.28 3.95 -1.13
C VAL A 169 -1.34 4.53 -0.19
N LEU A 170 -1.59 3.91 0.97
CA LEU A 170 -2.60 4.36 1.93
C LEU A 170 -2.18 5.64 2.69
N GLU A 171 -0.91 6.02 2.68
CA GLU A 171 -0.47 7.34 3.12
C GLU A 171 -0.73 8.47 2.11
N CYS A 172 -1.05 8.12 0.87
CA CYS A 172 -1.30 9.08 -0.18
C CYS A 172 -2.79 9.44 -0.28
N ASP A 173 -3.09 10.44 -1.12
CA ASP A 173 -4.47 10.79 -1.43
C ASP A 173 -5.19 9.70 -2.26
N ILE A 174 -6.51 9.84 -2.36
CA ILE A 174 -7.37 8.89 -3.06
C ILE A 174 -7.01 8.76 -4.54
N SER A 175 -6.42 9.77 -5.17
CA SER A 175 -6.03 9.71 -6.58
C SER A 175 -4.87 8.73 -6.80
N THR A 176 -3.90 8.70 -5.89
CA THR A 176 -2.82 7.69 -5.90
C THR A 176 -3.37 6.29 -5.68
N PHE A 177 -4.28 6.12 -4.71
CA PHE A 177 -4.95 4.85 -4.48
C PHE A 177 -5.72 4.36 -5.72
N ILE A 178 -6.41 5.26 -6.42
CA ILE A 178 -7.14 4.95 -7.66
C ILE A 178 -6.20 4.48 -8.77
N VAL A 179 -5.01 5.08 -8.93
CA VAL A 179 -4.03 4.60 -9.93
C VAL A 179 -3.55 3.19 -9.55
N TRP A 180 -3.26 2.96 -8.28
CA TRP A 180 -2.78 1.66 -7.79
C TRP A 180 -3.83 0.55 -7.97
N ILE A 181 -5.08 0.79 -7.58
CA ILE A 181 -6.15 -0.21 -7.68
C ILE A 181 -6.45 -0.57 -9.15
N LYS A 182 -6.41 0.41 -10.07
CA LYS A 182 -6.56 0.18 -11.51
C LYS A 182 -5.45 -0.71 -12.05
N TYR A 183 -4.20 -0.42 -11.68
CA TYR A 183 -3.07 -1.27 -12.07
C TYR A 183 -3.27 -2.70 -11.60
N CYS A 184 -3.66 -2.88 -10.35
CA CYS A 184 -3.95 -4.19 -9.80
C CYS A 184 -5.06 -4.91 -10.57
N ILE A 185 -6.15 -4.21 -10.92
CA ILE A 185 -7.22 -4.78 -11.76
C ILE A 185 -6.68 -5.23 -13.13
N ASP A 186 -5.90 -4.40 -13.81
CA ASP A 186 -5.39 -4.68 -15.17
C ASP A 186 -4.37 -5.82 -15.24
N ASN A 187 -3.69 -6.09 -14.13
CA ASN A 187 -2.58 -7.03 -14.09
C ASN A 187 -2.91 -8.31 -13.34
N LEU A 188 -3.87 -8.30 -12.41
CA LEU A 188 -4.23 -9.47 -11.60
C LEU A 188 -5.47 -10.16 -12.12
N CYS A 189 -6.47 -9.39 -12.57
CA CYS A 189 -7.66 -9.96 -13.20
C CYS A 189 -7.36 -10.62 -14.55
N SER A 190 -6.17 -10.36 -15.13
CA SER A 190 -5.74 -11.06 -16.36
C SER A 190 -5.33 -12.51 -16.13
N TYR A 191 -5.10 -12.93 -14.88
CA TYR A 191 -4.70 -14.30 -14.54
C TYR A 191 -5.89 -15.19 -14.13
N SER A 192 -6.97 -14.61 -13.60
CA SER A 192 -8.25 -15.27 -13.34
C SER A 192 -9.38 -14.25 -13.19
N GLU A 193 -10.63 -14.63 -13.50
CA GLU A 193 -11.83 -13.83 -13.16
C GLU A 193 -11.91 -13.58 -11.63
N GLU A 194 -11.24 -14.43 -10.86
CA GLU A 194 -11.06 -14.34 -9.40
C GLU A 194 -9.93 -13.37 -8.96
N GLY A 195 -9.18 -12.76 -9.87
CA GLY A 195 -7.99 -11.96 -9.55
C GLY A 195 -8.27 -10.73 -8.69
N ILE A 196 -9.51 -10.22 -8.67
CA ILE A 196 -9.95 -9.15 -7.76
C ILE A 196 -9.96 -9.65 -6.31
N TYR A 197 -10.22 -10.94 -6.08
CA TYR A 197 -10.19 -11.51 -4.74
C TYR A 197 -8.78 -11.58 -4.17
N GLU A 198 -7.77 -11.75 -5.02
CA GLU A 198 -6.36 -11.75 -4.61
C GLU A 198 -5.88 -10.33 -4.23
N LEU A 199 -6.47 -9.29 -4.81
CA LEU A 199 -6.12 -7.89 -4.56
C LEU A 199 -6.37 -7.47 -3.11
N PHE A 200 -7.47 -7.95 -2.52
CA PHE A 200 -7.84 -7.71 -1.12
C PHE A 200 -7.90 -9.04 -0.38
N ASP A 201 -6.78 -9.76 -0.38
CA ASP A 201 -6.61 -10.87 0.56
C ASP A 201 -6.74 -10.36 2.02
N TYR A 202 -7.00 -11.27 2.95
CA TYR A 202 -7.29 -10.97 4.35
C TYR A 202 -6.23 -10.07 5.02
N LEU A 203 -4.98 -10.15 4.56
CA LEU A 203 -3.87 -9.37 5.12
C LEU A 203 -3.90 -7.87 4.76
N VAL A 204 -4.63 -7.49 3.71
CA VAL A 204 -4.69 -6.12 3.19
C VAL A 204 -6.07 -5.50 3.39
N VAL A 205 -7.12 -6.33 3.49
CA VAL A 205 -8.51 -5.86 3.56
C VAL A 205 -8.78 -4.94 4.75
N GLU A 206 -8.10 -5.16 5.89
CA GLU A 206 -8.24 -4.31 7.07
C GLU A 206 -7.66 -2.92 6.85
N GLN A 207 -6.39 -2.83 6.44
CA GLN A 207 -5.72 -1.55 6.18
C GLN A 207 -6.41 -0.74 5.08
N VAL A 208 -6.83 -1.40 4.00
CA VAL A 208 -7.59 -0.74 2.92
C VAL A 208 -8.97 -0.32 3.40
N GLY A 209 -9.66 -1.17 4.15
CA GLY A 209 -10.96 -0.83 4.72
C GLY A 209 -10.88 0.40 5.63
N GLU A 210 -9.88 0.44 6.50
CA GLU A 210 -9.59 1.60 7.35
C GLU A 210 -9.35 2.86 6.53
N TYR A 211 -8.55 2.78 5.47
CA TYR A 211 -8.28 3.91 4.59
C TYR A 211 -9.53 4.40 3.84
N ILE A 212 -10.31 3.49 3.26
CA ILE A 212 -11.52 3.79 2.48
C ILE A 212 -12.60 4.39 3.39
N PHE A 213 -12.72 3.93 4.64
CA PHE A 213 -13.76 4.38 5.57
C PHE A 213 -13.21 5.26 6.71
N LYS A 214 -12.01 5.85 6.55
CA LYS A 214 -11.35 6.65 7.59
C LYS A 214 -12.20 7.83 8.07
N ASP A 215 -12.97 8.42 7.16
CA ASP A 215 -13.86 9.56 7.44
C ASP A 215 -15.27 9.12 7.85
N GLN A 216 -15.49 7.82 8.12
CA GLN A 216 -16.76 7.21 8.52
C GLN A 216 -17.92 7.49 7.56
N ASN A 217 -17.62 7.59 6.26
CA ASN A 217 -18.59 7.86 5.20
C ASN A 217 -18.15 7.17 3.89
N MET A 218 -18.99 7.25 2.84
CA MET A 218 -18.74 6.61 1.53
C MET A 218 -17.88 7.45 0.57
N HIS A 219 -17.30 8.58 0.97
CA HIS A 219 -16.62 9.51 0.06
C HIS A 219 -15.51 8.84 -0.78
N TYR A 220 -14.63 8.07 -0.13
CA TYR A 220 -13.51 7.41 -0.83
C TYR A 220 -13.99 6.20 -1.63
N ALA A 221 -14.95 5.44 -1.10
CA ALA A 221 -15.59 4.34 -1.82
C ALA A 221 -16.23 4.84 -3.12
N ASN A 222 -17.05 5.89 -3.05
CA ASN A 222 -17.71 6.50 -4.21
C ASN A 222 -16.68 7.03 -5.24
N ALA A 223 -15.57 7.63 -4.78
CA ALA A 223 -14.51 8.09 -5.68
C ALA A 223 -13.85 6.92 -6.43
N VAL A 224 -13.68 5.77 -5.78
CA VAL A 224 -13.23 4.53 -6.44
C VAL A 224 -14.31 4.04 -7.41
N ASP A 225 -15.57 4.03 -7.01
CA ASP A 225 -16.68 3.55 -7.84
C ASP A 225 -16.79 4.34 -9.15
N GLU A 226 -16.74 5.67 -9.06
CA GLU A 226 -16.73 6.58 -10.21
C GLU A 226 -15.53 6.30 -11.13
N ALA A 227 -14.34 6.15 -10.55
CA ALA A 227 -13.12 5.90 -11.32
C ALA A 227 -13.14 4.54 -12.04
N ILE A 228 -13.70 3.51 -11.40
CA ILE A 228 -13.89 2.18 -12.00
C ILE A 228 -14.95 2.22 -13.09
N ALA A 229 -16.10 2.83 -12.84
CA ALA A 229 -17.18 2.96 -13.82
C ALA A 229 -16.71 3.69 -15.08
N GLN A 230 -15.86 4.72 -14.93
CA GLN A 230 -15.28 5.46 -16.05
C GLN A 230 -14.24 4.63 -16.82
N SER A 231 -13.41 3.83 -16.14
CA SER A 231 -12.27 3.14 -16.76
C SER A 231 -12.65 1.78 -17.33
N TYR A 232 -13.68 1.15 -16.79
CA TYR A 232 -14.09 -0.22 -17.11
C TYR A 232 -15.60 -0.33 -17.34
N PRO A 233 -16.21 0.44 -18.26
CA PRO A 233 -17.67 0.51 -18.40
C PRO A 233 -18.33 -0.86 -18.60
N ASP A 234 -17.65 -1.77 -19.33
CA ASP A 234 -18.17 -3.11 -19.63
C ASP A 234 -17.99 -4.13 -18.50
N LYS A 235 -17.10 -3.84 -17.53
CA LYS A 235 -16.78 -4.73 -16.40
C LYS A 235 -17.10 -4.12 -15.04
N LYS A 236 -17.62 -2.89 -15.01
CA LYS A 236 -17.82 -2.13 -13.77
C LYS A 236 -18.69 -2.89 -12.78
N ASP A 237 -19.79 -3.50 -13.22
CA ASP A 237 -20.74 -4.13 -12.31
C ASP A 237 -20.08 -5.32 -11.60
N LEU A 238 -19.27 -6.10 -12.33
CA LEU A 238 -18.47 -7.19 -11.76
C LEU A 238 -17.44 -6.65 -10.76
N ILE A 239 -16.63 -5.67 -11.17
CA ILE A 239 -15.55 -5.13 -10.33
C ILE A 239 -16.12 -4.51 -9.04
N LEU A 240 -17.12 -3.64 -9.17
CA LEU A 240 -17.75 -2.95 -8.04
C LEU A 240 -18.43 -3.95 -7.10
N ASN A 241 -19.11 -4.97 -7.63
CA ASN A 241 -19.69 -6.02 -6.80
C ASN A 241 -18.63 -6.69 -5.91
N HIS A 242 -17.45 -7.00 -6.45
CA HIS A 242 -16.37 -7.59 -5.65
C HIS A 242 -15.78 -6.61 -4.61
N LEU A 243 -15.60 -5.34 -4.97
CA LEU A 243 -15.12 -4.32 -4.03
C LEU A 243 -16.08 -4.15 -2.85
N HIS A 244 -17.36 -3.95 -3.13
CA HIS A 244 -18.38 -3.80 -2.09
C HIS A 244 -18.54 -5.07 -1.25
N CYS A 245 -18.41 -6.27 -1.83
CA CYS A 245 -18.34 -7.50 -1.05
C CYS A 245 -17.17 -7.45 -0.04
N ARG A 246 -15.97 -7.05 -0.46
CA ARG A 246 -14.81 -6.98 0.45
C ARG A 246 -14.97 -5.91 1.53
N TRP A 247 -15.45 -4.73 1.15
CA TRP A 247 -15.73 -3.64 2.10
C TRP A 247 -16.83 -3.99 3.09
N PHE A 248 -17.93 -4.60 2.63
CA PHE A 248 -18.98 -5.11 3.50
C PHE A 248 -18.42 -6.09 4.54
N MET A 249 -17.61 -7.05 4.11
CA MET A 249 -17.01 -8.04 4.99
C MET A 249 -16.05 -7.41 6.02
N TYR A 250 -15.27 -6.41 5.62
CA TYR A 250 -14.47 -5.62 6.54
C TYR A 250 -15.35 -4.91 7.59
N LEU A 251 -16.41 -4.24 7.15
CA LEU A 251 -17.27 -3.43 8.03
C LEU A 251 -18.01 -4.28 9.07
N ILE A 252 -18.54 -5.45 8.70
CA ILE A 252 -19.23 -6.35 9.65
C ILE A 252 -18.26 -7.02 10.63
N SER A 253 -16.97 -7.08 10.30
CA SER A 253 -15.93 -7.65 11.15
C SER A 253 -15.41 -6.65 12.20
N GLN A 254 -15.82 -5.38 12.10
CA GLN A 254 -15.45 -4.35 13.08
C GLN A 254 -16.11 -4.61 14.43
N LYS A 255 -15.40 -4.25 15.52
CA LYS A 255 -15.92 -4.39 16.87
C LYS A 255 -17.20 -3.57 17.10
N THR A 256 -17.31 -2.42 16.44
CA THR A 256 -18.48 -1.55 16.45
C THR A 256 -18.80 -1.13 15.01
N PRO A 257 -19.56 -1.94 14.26
CA PRO A 257 -19.86 -1.67 12.86
C PRO A 257 -20.65 -0.36 12.69
N ASN A 258 -20.23 0.46 11.74
CA ASN A 258 -21.03 1.60 11.29
C ASN A 258 -22.16 1.07 10.38
N ILE A 259 -23.37 1.01 10.94
CA ILE A 259 -24.53 0.39 10.29
C ILE A 259 -24.88 1.06 8.95
N GLU A 260 -24.72 2.38 8.83
CA GLU A 260 -25.02 3.08 7.58
C GLU A 260 -24.07 2.65 6.46
N LEU A 261 -22.78 2.52 6.77
CA LEU A 261 -21.77 2.00 5.83
C LEU A 261 -22.02 0.53 5.48
N VAL A 262 -22.37 -0.29 6.48
CA VAL A 262 -22.69 -1.70 6.26
C VAL A 262 -23.88 -1.81 5.29
N LYS A 263 -24.95 -1.05 5.50
CA LYS A 263 -26.12 -1.04 4.61
C LYS A 263 -25.77 -0.57 3.21
N ALA A 264 -25.05 0.55 3.09
CA ALA A 264 -24.66 1.09 1.79
C ALA A 264 -23.85 0.08 0.95
N ASN A 265 -22.86 -0.57 1.58
CA ASN A 265 -22.06 -1.59 0.90
C ASN A 265 -22.83 -2.88 0.66
N PHE A 266 -23.72 -3.27 1.58
CA PHE A 266 -24.62 -4.38 1.36
C PHE A 266 -25.46 -4.09 0.12
N ASP A 267 -26.22 -3.00 0.07
CA ASP A 267 -27.12 -2.64 -1.02
C ASP A 267 -26.42 -2.57 -2.39
N ALA A 268 -25.16 -2.12 -2.43
CA ALA A 268 -24.36 -2.03 -3.64
C ALA A 268 -23.97 -3.40 -4.27
N ILE A 269 -24.04 -4.50 -3.51
CA ILE A 269 -23.76 -5.85 -4.00
C ILE A 269 -24.93 -6.33 -4.89
N GLN A 270 -24.70 -6.57 -6.17
CA GLN A 270 -25.74 -7.04 -7.11
C GLN A 270 -25.81 -8.57 -7.21
N ASN A 271 -24.69 -9.27 -7.02
CA ASN A 271 -24.62 -10.73 -7.14
C ASN A 271 -23.89 -11.35 -5.94
N SER A 272 -24.67 -12.01 -5.07
CA SER A 272 -24.19 -12.69 -3.87
C SER A 272 -23.47 -14.02 -4.14
N ASN A 273 -23.61 -14.61 -5.33
CA ASN A 273 -22.93 -15.86 -5.69
C ASN A 273 -21.40 -15.68 -5.83
N HIS A 274 -20.93 -14.44 -5.83
CA HIS A 274 -19.54 -14.03 -5.92
C HIS A 274 -18.99 -13.54 -4.58
N ILE A 275 -19.57 -13.94 -3.46
CA ILE A 275 -18.94 -13.73 -2.16
C ILE A 275 -17.95 -14.88 -1.95
N PRO A 276 -16.64 -14.62 -2.04
CA PRO A 276 -15.64 -15.68 -2.04
C PRO A 276 -15.62 -16.34 -0.66
N ASN A 277 -15.51 -17.67 -0.65
CA ASN A 277 -15.23 -18.47 0.56
C ASN A 277 -13.84 -18.19 1.19
N ASN A 278 -13.09 -17.23 0.65
CA ASN A 278 -11.68 -16.98 0.95
C ASN A 278 -11.49 -16.03 2.15
N PHE A 279 -12.23 -16.22 3.24
CA PHE A 279 -11.80 -15.77 4.57
C PHE A 279 -11.15 -16.98 5.24
N ARG A 280 -9.82 -17.09 5.07
CA ARG A 280 -9.06 -18.35 5.23
C ARG A 280 -8.89 -18.83 6.68
N HIS A 281 -9.34 -18.08 7.70
CA HIS A 281 -9.27 -18.57 9.07
C HIS A 281 -10.54 -19.32 9.47
N TYR A 282 -10.38 -20.55 9.98
CA TYR A 282 -11.46 -21.43 10.42
C TYR A 282 -12.42 -20.78 11.44
N ASN A 283 -11.95 -19.80 12.22
CA ASN A 283 -12.77 -19.07 13.22
C ASN A 283 -13.55 -17.88 12.64
N ASP A 284 -13.31 -17.47 11.39
CA ASP A 284 -13.95 -16.29 10.81
C ASP A 284 -15.37 -16.61 10.34
N LYS A 285 -15.65 -17.84 9.89
CA LYS A 285 -16.99 -18.22 9.43
C LYS A 285 -18.05 -18.09 10.53
N GLU A 286 -17.75 -18.55 11.74
CA GLU A 286 -18.67 -18.42 12.88
C GLU A 286 -18.86 -16.96 13.30
N LYS A 287 -17.78 -16.17 13.34
CA LYS A 287 -17.86 -14.74 13.66
C LYS A 287 -18.66 -13.97 12.62
N ILE A 288 -18.42 -14.24 11.34
CA ILE A 288 -19.17 -13.67 10.21
C ILE A 288 -20.63 -14.08 10.34
N PHE A 289 -20.93 -15.36 10.55
CA PHE A 289 -22.30 -15.85 10.70
C PHE A 289 -23.02 -15.16 11.87
N GLN A 290 -22.34 -15.01 13.01
CA GLN A 290 -22.86 -14.30 14.17
C GLN A 290 -23.13 -12.83 13.86
N ALA A 291 -22.16 -12.12 13.28
CA ALA A 291 -22.30 -10.71 12.90
C ALA A 291 -23.46 -10.51 11.89
N LEU A 292 -23.59 -11.39 10.90
CA LEU A 292 -24.70 -11.36 9.95
C LEU A 292 -26.04 -11.60 10.65
N THR A 293 -26.11 -12.55 11.58
CA THR A 293 -27.32 -12.84 12.34
C THR A 293 -27.76 -11.63 13.17
N GLU A 294 -26.82 -10.93 13.82
CA GLU A 294 -27.08 -9.71 14.59
C GLU A 294 -27.54 -8.53 13.71
N LEU A 295 -27.08 -8.50 12.45
CA LEU A 295 -27.41 -7.45 11.49
C LEU A 295 -28.68 -7.75 10.67
N LYS A 296 -29.27 -8.95 10.80
CA LYS A 296 -30.39 -9.42 9.96
C LYS A 296 -31.53 -8.41 9.86
N ASP A 297 -32.05 -7.95 11.00
CA ASP A 297 -33.20 -7.05 11.04
C ASP A 297 -32.89 -5.67 10.43
N GLN A 298 -31.62 -5.31 10.36
CA GLN A 298 -31.17 -4.04 9.80
C GLN A 298 -30.96 -4.11 8.29
N LEU A 299 -30.54 -5.27 7.76
CA LEU A 299 -30.24 -5.50 6.35
C LEU A 299 -31.47 -5.99 5.56
N CYS A 300 -32.32 -6.80 6.18
CA CYS A 300 -33.48 -7.44 5.54
C CYS A 300 -34.72 -6.52 5.54
N THR A 301 -34.69 -5.46 4.74
CA THR A 301 -35.77 -4.45 4.68
C THR A 301 -36.77 -4.66 3.53
N SER A 302 -36.44 -5.53 2.58
CA SER A 302 -37.23 -5.87 1.39
C SER A 302 -37.08 -7.35 1.03
N GLU A 303 -37.99 -7.90 0.21
CA GLU A 303 -37.90 -9.29 -0.27
C GLU A 303 -36.57 -9.58 -0.98
N ASP A 304 -36.09 -8.67 -1.82
CA ASP A 304 -34.81 -8.80 -2.52
C ASP A 304 -33.63 -8.84 -1.54
N SER A 305 -33.61 -7.95 -0.55
CA SER A 305 -32.56 -7.95 0.49
C SER A 305 -32.58 -9.21 1.35
N ILE A 306 -33.76 -9.78 1.62
CA ILE A 306 -33.92 -11.04 2.35
C ILE A 306 -33.33 -12.19 1.53
N ALA A 307 -33.68 -12.30 0.24
CA ALA A 307 -33.19 -13.36 -0.62
C ALA A 307 -31.65 -13.35 -0.72
N LYS A 308 -31.09 -12.16 -0.91
CA LYS A 308 -29.63 -11.93 -0.94
C LYS A 308 -28.95 -12.26 0.39
N PHE A 309 -29.55 -11.84 1.51
CA PHE A 309 -29.04 -12.16 2.84
C PHE A 309 -29.07 -13.68 3.10
N ASP A 310 -30.16 -14.35 2.69
CA ASP A 310 -30.31 -15.81 2.84
C ASP A 310 -29.30 -16.60 1.99
N GLU A 311 -28.89 -16.07 0.85
CA GLU A 311 -27.82 -16.64 0.03
C GLU A 311 -26.45 -16.46 0.70
N LEU A 312 -26.15 -15.25 1.18
CA LEU A 312 -24.93 -14.92 1.92
C LEU A 312 -24.79 -15.81 3.17
N ILE A 313 -25.80 -15.84 4.03
CA ILE A 313 -25.74 -16.56 5.31
C ILE A 313 -25.58 -18.08 5.12
N ARG A 314 -26.08 -18.63 4.00
CA ARG A 314 -25.92 -20.05 3.67
C ARG A 314 -24.46 -20.43 3.42
N GLY A 315 -23.67 -19.53 2.83
CA GLY A 315 -22.23 -19.75 2.58
C GLY A 315 -21.38 -19.78 3.86
N TYR A 316 -21.85 -19.13 4.93
CA TYR A 316 -21.14 -18.99 6.20
C TYR A 316 -21.73 -19.81 7.35
N LYS A 317 -22.83 -20.53 7.12
CA LYS A 317 -23.42 -21.42 8.13
C LYS A 317 -22.39 -22.47 8.57
N PRO A 318 -22.10 -22.61 9.88
CA PRO A 318 -21.15 -23.61 10.36
C PRO A 318 -21.62 -25.03 10.01
N ASP A 319 -20.70 -25.89 9.59
CA ASP A 319 -21.00 -27.31 9.39
C ASP A 319 -21.26 -27.96 10.74
N SER A 320 -22.39 -28.65 10.88
CA SER A 320 -22.83 -29.34 12.11
C SER A 320 -21.95 -30.54 12.53
N THR A 321 -20.78 -30.73 11.92
CA THR A 321 -19.94 -31.93 12.05
C THR A 321 -18.48 -31.68 12.45
N THR A 322 -18.11 -30.47 12.86
CA THR A 322 -16.74 -30.22 13.39
C THR A 322 -16.83 -29.82 14.86
N PRO A 323 -16.35 -30.65 15.81
CA PRO A 323 -16.41 -30.39 17.24
C PRO A 323 -15.48 -29.26 17.70
#